data_AF-A0A7U6KGL6-F1
#
_entry.id   AF-A0A7U6KGL6-F1
#
_cell.length_a   1.000
_cell.length_b   1.000
_cell.length_c   1.000
_cell.angle_alpha   90.00
_cell.angle_beta   90.00
_cell.angle_gamma   90.00
#
_symmetry.space_group_name_H-M   'P 1'
#
loop_
_entity.id
_entity.type
_entity.pdbx_description
1 polymer ?
#
loop_
_entity_poly.entity_id
_entity_poly.type
_entity_poly.pdbx_seq_one_letter_code
_entity_poly.pdbx_strand_id
1 'polypeptide(L)'
;MVMSVIAGAIGGAIMGFGGVYGDAFANNGVLTIFTYAAFGMTKFIFYLVGIGVAFIGAAVLTYLVGFEEETEDVREEDIQPAESVTTILAPLAGQVIPLSEVGDEAFASGVLGQGAAIRPTKGEVVAPADCTVSVIYPSLHAVGLELVDGTELLIHVGIDTVKLEGRHFKKYVEAGDKIKKGSKIIGFDLDAIQKEGYDMATPVIVVDSEQIAAIVPHYGEADFADELFTIGRK
;
A
#
# COMPACT_ATOMS: atom_id res chain seq x y z
N MET A 1 4.03 -12.13 -15.76
CA MET A 1 3.83 -13.46 -15.14
C MET A 1 4.18 -14.64 -16.07
N VAL A 2 3.79 -14.66 -17.35
CA VAL A 2 4.03 -15.82 -18.24
C VAL A 2 5.52 -16.10 -18.49
N MET A 3 6.34 -15.06 -18.70
CA MET A 3 7.77 -15.21 -19.00
C MET A 3 8.58 -15.79 -17.84
N SER A 4 8.25 -15.41 -16.60
CA SER A 4 8.91 -15.95 -15.41
C SER A 4 8.56 -17.41 -15.16
N VAL A 5 7.33 -17.84 -15.51
CA VAL A 5 6.92 -19.26 -15.44
C VAL A 5 7.70 -20.10 -16.44
N ILE A 6 7.89 -19.61 -17.68
CA ILE A 6 8.67 -20.32 -18.70
C ILE A 6 10.13 -20.47 -18.27
N ALA A 7 10.77 -19.38 -17.82
CA ALA A 7 12.15 -19.42 -17.36
C ALA A 7 12.32 -20.32 -16.12
N GLY A 8 11.36 -20.27 -15.19
CA GLY A 8 11.31 -21.14 -14.02
C GLY A 8 11.19 -22.62 -14.37
N ALA A 9 10.35 -22.97 -15.36
CA ALA A 9 10.21 -24.34 -15.85
C ALA A 9 11.51 -24.88 -16.47
N ILE A 10 12.23 -24.04 -17.23
CA ILE A 10 13.53 -24.41 -17.80
C ILE A 10 14.57 -24.61 -16.69
N GLY A 11 14.63 -23.71 -15.71
CA GLY A 11 15.50 -23.84 -14.55
C GLY A 11 15.21 -25.12 -13.77
N GLY A 12 13.94 -25.43 -13.53
CA GLY A 12 13.50 -26.66 -12.87
C GLY A 12 13.85 -27.93 -13.65
N ALA A 13 13.73 -27.92 -14.99
CA ALA A 13 14.12 -29.04 -15.83
C ALA A 13 15.64 -29.34 -15.76
N ILE A 14 16.47 -28.29 -15.68
CA ILE A 14 17.92 -28.42 -15.50
C ILE A 14 18.25 -29.06 -14.14
N MET A 15 17.58 -28.62 -13.07
CA MET A 15 17.74 -29.21 -11.74
C MET A 15 17.27 -30.68 -11.70
N GLY A 16 16.15 -30.98 -12.36
CA GLY A 16 15.61 -32.33 -12.47
C GLY A 16 16.56 -33.27 -13.23
N PHE A 17 17.13 -32.80 -14.34
CA PHE A 17 18.15 -33.55 -15.08
C PHE A 17 19.41 -33.82 -14.24
N GLY A 18 19.81 -32.84 -13.43
CA GLY A 18 20.92 -32.99 -12.48
C GLY A 18 20.64 -33.87 -11.27
N GLY A 19 19.41 -34.39 -11.12
CA GLY A 19 19.02 -35.22 -9.98
C GLY A 19 19.06 -34.46 -8.65
N VAL A 20 18.76 -33.17 -8.66
CA VAL A 20 18.72 -32.33 -7.45
C VAL A 20 17.49 -32.69 -6.61
N TYR A 21 17.70 -33.03 -5.34
CA TYR A 21 16.65 -33.27 -4.36
C TYR A 21 17.09 -32.76 -2.98
N GLY A 22 16.15 -32.58 -2.06
CA GLY A 22 16.41 -32.32 -0.64
C GLY A 22 15.72 -33.36 0.23
N ASP A 23 16.43 -33.88 1.23
CA ASP A 23 15.92 -34.83 2.23
C ASP A 23 15.67 -34.15 3.60
N ALA A 24 15.98 -32.86 3.70
CA ALA A 24 15.78 -32.03 4.88
C ALA A 24 14.99 -30.76 4.52
N PHE A 25 14.16 -30.31 5.46
CA PHE A 25 13.44 -29.05 5.33
C PHE A 25 14.44 -27.88 5.37
N ALA A 26 14.66 -27.25 4.22
CA ALA A 26 15.41 -26.01 4.11
C ALA A 26 14.40 -24.86 3.98
N ASN A 27 14.51 -23.85 4.85
CA ASN A 27 13.68 -22.65 4.73
C ASN A 27 14.00 -21.95 3.39
N ASN A 28 13.02 -21.34 2.73
CA ASN A 28 13.26 -20.64 1.45
C ASN A 28 14.09 -19.38 1.70
N GLY A 29 15.31 -19.31 1.18
CA GLY A 29 16.16 -18.13 1.31
C GLY A 29 17.56 -18.33 0.75
N VAL A 30 18.28 -17.22 0.50
CA VAL A 30 19.64 -17.28 -0.08
C VAL A 30 20.64 -18.00 0.83
N LEU A 31 20.44 -17.89 2.16
CA LEU A 31 21.31 -18.48 3.17
C LEU A 31 21.22 -20.01 3.23
N THR A 32 20.13 -20.60 2.74
CA THR A 32 19.90 -22.06 2.73
C THR A 32 20.28 -22.71 1.40
N ILE A 33 20.85 -21.95 0.45
CA ILE A 33 21.40 -22.51 -0.80
C ILE A 33 22.54 -23.48 -0.51
N PHE A 34 23.38 -23.16 0.48
CA PHE A 34 24.54 -23.99 0.84
C PHE A 34 24.17 -25.36 1.41
N THR A 35 22.96 -25.53 1.94
CA THR A 35 22.47 -26.84 2.40
C THR A 35 22.43 -27.85 1.26
N TYR A 36 22.24 -27.40 0.01
CA TYR A 36 22.25 -28.27 -1.16
C TYR A 36 23.66 -28.73 -1.59
N ALA A 37 24.72 -28.07 -1.10
CA ALA A 37 26.11 -28.48 -1.35
C ALA A 37 26.47 -29.80 -0.65
N ALA A 38 25.81 -30.08 0.49
CA ALA A 38 26.03 -31.30 1.27
C ALA A 38 25.69 -32.59 0.50
N PHE A 39 24.81 -32.52 -0.50
CA PHE A 39 24.34 -33.67 -1.28
C PHE A 39 25.21 -34.02 -2.50
N GLY A 40 26.31 -33.30 -2.68
CA GLY A 40 27.32 -33.54 -3.70
C GLY A 40 27.51 -32.35 -4.64
N MET A 41 28.77 -32.05 -4.93
CA MET A 41 29.16 -30.88 -5.74
C MET A 41 28.52 -30.87 -7.13
N THR A 42 28.37 -32.03 -7.78
CA THR A 42 27.73 -32.11 -9.10
C THR A 42 26.27 -31.66 -9.05
N LYS A 43 25.48 -32.17 -8.09
CA LYS A 43 24.07 -31.79 -7.91
C LYS A 43 23.94 -30.31 -7.53
N PHE A 44 24.83 -29.84 -6.67
CA PHE A 44 24.88 -28.45 -6.26
C PHE A 44 25.16 -27.51 -7.45
N ILE A 45 26.04 -27.90 -8.38
CA ILE A 45 26.29 -27.14 -9.61
C ILE A 45 25.02 -27.09 -10.48
N PHE A 46 24.33 -28.21 -10.69
CA PHE A 46 23.05 -28.22 -11.43
C PHE A 46 21.98 -27.36 -10.76
N TYR A 47 21.94 -27.32 -9.42
CA TYR A 47 21.07 -26.44 -8.65
C TYR A 47 21.39 -24.96 -8.90
N LEU A 48 22.66 -24.56 -8.80
CA LEU A 48 23.07 -23.17 -9.04
C LEU A 48 22.82 -22.73 -10.50
N VAL A 49 23.10 -23.62 -11.46
CA VAL A 49 22.85 -23.35 -12.88
C VAL A 49 21.34 -23.20 -13.13
N GLY A 50 20.51 -24.05 -12.52
CA GLY A 50 19.05 -23.94 -12.63
C GLY A 50 18.52 -22.62 -12.08
N ILE A 51 19.00 -22.17 -10.92
CA ILE A 51 18.65 -20.85 -10.34
C ILE A 51 19.07 -19.73 -11.29
N GLY A 52 20.31 -19.78 -11.76
CA GLY A 52 20.86 -18.77 -12.67
C GLY A 52 20.06 -18.66 -13.96
N VAL A 53 19.68 -19.79 -14.56
CA VAL A 53 18.87 -19.82 -15.78
C VAL A 53 17.45 -19.33 -15.53
N ALA A 54 16.83 -19.69 -14.40
CA ALA A 54 15.51 -19.17 -14.06
C ALA A 54 15.52 -17.65 -13.89
N PHE A 55 16.50 -17.11 -13.15
CA PHE A 55 16.57 -15.68 -12.84
C PHE A 55 16.99 -14.83 -14.04
N ILE A 56 18.12 -15.18 -14.67
CA ILE A 56 18.64 -14.44 -15.83
C ILE A 56 17.75 -14.66 -17.04
N GLY A 57 17.26 -15.88 -17.24
CA GLY A 57 16.32 -16.19 -18.32
C GLY A 57 15.03 -15.40 -18.20
N ALA A 58 14.46 -15.26 -16.99
CA ALA A 58 13.29 -14.41 -16.78
C ALA A 58 13.59 -12.96 -17.13
N ALA A 59 14.71 -12.39 -16.67
CA ALA A 59 15.10 -11.01 -16.96
C ALA A 59 15.33 -10.76 -18.46
N VAL A 60 16.01 -11.68 -19.15
CA VAL A 60 16.29 -11.56 -20.59
C VAL A 60 15.03 -11.73 -21.43
N LEU A 61 14.18 -12.71 -21.15
CA LEU A 61 12.88 -12.86 -21.85
C LEU A 61 12.02 -11.61 -21.63
N THR A 62 12.04 -11.08 -20.41
CA THR A 62 11.31 -9.87 -20.05
C THR A 62 11.78 -8.67 -20.86
N TYR A 63 13.09 -8.49 -20.96
CA TYR A 63 13.68 -7.41 -21.72
C TYR A 63 13.43 -7.53 -23.23
N LEU A 64 13.51 -8.74 -23.79
CA LEU A 64 13.39 -8.98 -25.22
C LEU A 64 11.95 -8.98 -25.73
N VAL A 65 11.01 -9.50 -24.96
CA VAL A 65 9.60 -9.53 -25.35
C VAL A 65 8.91 -8.20 -25.03
N GLY A 66 9.48 -7.44 -24.08
CA GLY A 66 8.85 -6.22 -23.59
C GLY A 66 7.64 -6.55 -22.71
N PHE A 67 7.36 -5.64 -21.79
CA PHE A 67 6.09 -5.58 -21.09
C PHE A 67 5.42 -4.30 -21.57
N GLU A 68 4.16 -4.39 -21.98
CA GLU A 68 3.29 -3.24 -21.80
C GLU A 68 3.21 -3.05 -20.27
N GLU A 69 3.78 -1.96 -19.78
CA GLU A 69 3.31 -1.41 -18.52
C GLU A 69 1.84 -1.06 -18.77
N GLU A 70 0.95 -1.94 -18.32
CA GLU A 70 -0.39 -1.51 -18.00
C GLU A 70 -0.24 -0.51 -16.85
N THR A 71 -0.04 0.76 -17.19
CA THR A 71 -0.64 1.81 -16.38
C THR A 71 -2.12 1.48 -16.38
N GLU A 72 -2.60 0.91 -15.27
CA GLU A 72 -4.03 0.75 -15.03
C GLU A 72 -4.64 2.16 -14.97
N ASP A 73 -4.90 2.72 -16.15
CA ASP A 73 -5.91 3.75 -16.32
C ASP A 73 -7.23 3.01 -16.14
N VAL A 74 -7.75 3.03 -14.92
CA VAL A 74 -9.03 2.40 -14.58
C VAL A 74 -10.10 3.03 -15.46
N ARG A 75 -10.44 2.35 -16.56
CA ARG A 75 -11.58 2.71 -17.39
C ARG A 75 -12.83 2.23 -16.67
N GLU A 76 -13.82 3.13 -16.55
CA GLU A 76 -15.10 2.91 -15.86
C GLU A 76 -15.88 1.64 -16.31
N GLU A 77 -15.48 0.99 -17.40
CA GLU A 77 -16.21 -0.13 -18.01
C GLU A 77 -15.80 -1.54 -17.55
N ASP A 78 -14.72 -1.73 -16.76
CA ASP A 78 -14.28 -3.07 -16.30
C ASP A 78 -14.68 -3.40 -14.85
N ILE A 79 -15.71 -2.74 -14.33
CA ILE A 79 -16.27 -3.07 -13.01
C ILE A 79 -17.15 -4.32 -13.17
N GLN A 80 -16.57 -5.51 -12.96
CA GLN A 80 -17.37 -6.63 -12.49
C GLN A 80 -18.10 -6.17 -11.21
N PRO A 81 -19.39 -6.49 -11.02
CA PRO A 81 -20.11 -6.03 -9.85
C PRO A 81 -19.45 -6.61 -8.60
N ALA A 82 -18.71 -5.78 -7.88
CA ALA A 82 -18.15 -6.12 -6.58
C ALA A 82 -19.30 -6.53 -5.66
N GLU A 83 -19.16 -7.65 -4.93
CA GLU A 83 -20.22 -8.16 -4.05
C GLU A 83 -20.58 -7.17 -2.93
N SER A 84 -19.71 -6.17 -2.65
CA SER A 84 -20.04 -4.96 -1.90
C SER A 84 -19.12 -3.80 -2.31
N VAL A 85 -19.71 -2.62 -2.51
CA VAL A 85 -19.00 -1.38 -2.81
C VAL A 85 -19.06 -0.51 -1.55
N THR A 86 -17.90 -0.14 -1.00
CA THR A 86 -17.81 0.77 0.16
C THR A 86 -17.29 2.12 -0.31
N THR A 87 -18.08 3.18 -0.09
CA THR A 87 -17.65 4.56 -0.36
C THR A 87 -16.99 5.16 0.87
N ILE A 88 -15.77 5.66 0.71
CA ILE A 88 -15.04 6.43 1.72
C ILE A 88 -15.21 7.91 1.41
N LEU A 89 -15.54 8.68 2.44
CA LEU A 89 -15.75 10.12 2.31
C LEU A 89 -14.50 10.89 2.69
N ALA A 90 -14.39 12.12 2.22
CA ALA A 90 -13.27 13.00 2.49
C ALA A 90 -13.19 13.33 3.99
N PRO A 91 -12.12 12.90 4.69
CA PRO A 91 -11.92 13.23 6.10
C PRO A 91 -11.40 14.66 6.29
N LEU A 92 -10.94 15.32 5.23
CA LEU A 92 -10.49 16.71 5.22
C LEU A 92 -11.11 17.43 4.01
N ALA A 93 -11.36 18.72 4.13
CA ALA A 93 -11.70 19.57 3.00
C ALA A 93 -10.43 20.02 2.27
N GLY A 94 -10.43 19.99 0.94
CA GLY A 94 -9.35 20.50 0.09
C GLY A 94 -9.22 19.75 -1.24
N GLN A 95 -8.03 19.83 -1.82
CA GLN A 95 -7.76 19.25 -3.13
C GLN A 95 -7.32 17.79 -2.99
N VAL A 96 -8.07 16.87 -3.58
CA VAL A 96 -7.73 15.45 -3.71
C VAL A 96 -6.73 15.28 -4.86
N ILE A 97 -5.59 14.69 -4.55
CA ILE A 97 -4.47 14.44 -5.45
C ILE A 97 -4.08 12.95 -5.42
N PRO A 98 -3.47 12.41 -6.49
CA PRO A 98 -2.96 11.05 -6.49
C PRO A 98 -1.80 10.90 -5.49
N LEU A 99 -1.64 9.69 -4.93
CA LEU A 99 -0.52 9.39 -4.02
C LEU A 99 0.84 9.64 -4.68
N SER A 100 0.96 9.46 -6.01
CA SER A 100 2.18 9.72 -6.77
C SER A 100 2.64 11.19 -6.76
N GLU A 101 1.77 12.14 -6.41
CA GLU A 101 2.10 13.56 -6.24
C GLU A 101 2.51 13.91 -4.79
N VAL A 102 2.50 12.94 -3.88
CA VAL A 102 2.97 13.11 -2.51
C VAL A 102 4.51 13.05 -2.49
N GLY A 103 5.15 14.01 -1.83
CA GLY A 103 6.61 14.12 -1.75
C GLY A 103 7.32 13.08 -0.88
N ASP A 104 6.73 11.90 -0.68
CA ASP A 104 7.25 10.80 0.14
C ASP A 104 7.09 9.48 -0.61
N GLU A 105 8.22 8.78 -0.84
CA GLU A 105 8.28 7.57 -1.67
C GLU A 105 7.47 6.40 -1.08
N ALA A 106 7.34 6.32 0.25
CA ALA A 106 6.59 5.24 0.89
C ALA A 106 5.08 5.38 0.64
N PHE A 107 4.57 6.60 0.55
CA PHE A 107 3.20 6.86 0.12
C PHE A 107 3.04 6.81 -1.40
N ALA A 108 3.95 7.45 -2.14
CA ALA A 108 3.84 7.57 -3.60
C ALA A 108 3.94 6.24 -4.34
N SER A 109 4.67 5.27 -3.79
CA SER A 109 4.75 3.91 -4.34
C SER A 109 3.54 3.03 -4.03
N GLY A 110 2.68 3.44 -3.10
CA GLY A 110 1.55 2.64 -2.62
C GLY A 110 1.96 1.41 -1.78
N VAL A 111 3.23 1.29 -1.38
CA VAL A 111 3.71 0.15 -0.59
C VAL A 111 3.10 0.09 0.82
N LEU A 112 2.70 1.24 1.36
CA LEU A 112 2.01 1.34 2.65
C LEU A 112 0.50 1.10 2.56
N GLY A 113 -0.06 1.11 1.35
CA GLY A 113 -1.49 1.03 1.10
C GLY A 113 -1.93 1.82 -0.13
N GLN A 114 -3.16 1.54 -0.57
CA GLN A 114 -3.78 2.18 -1.73
C GLN A 114 -4.80 3.24 -1.29
N GLY A 115 -4.99 4.31 -2.06
CA GLY A 115 -5.90 5.39 -1.69
C GLY A 115 -5.60 6.70 -2.43
N ALA A 116 -5.81 7.82 -1.75
CA ALA A 116 -5.56 9.16 -2.28
C ALA A 116 -4.96 10.07 -1.19
N ALA A 117 -4.40 11.20 -1.59
CA ALA A 117 -3.99 12.24 -0.65
C ALA A 117 -4.84 13.50 -0.81
N ILE A 118 -4.99 14.25 0.27
CA ILE A 118 -5.70 15.54 0.28
C ILE A 118 -4.72 16.63 0.67
N ARG A 119 -4.66 17.72 -0.11
CA ARG A 119 -4.04 18.99 0.30
C ARG A 119 -5.12 19.82 1.01
N PRO A 120 -5.10 19.88 2.36
CA PRO A 120 -6.20 20.45 3.10
C PRO A 120 -6.30 21.96 2.91
N THR A 121 -7.52 22.48 2.94
CA THR A 121 -7.84 23.91 3.03
C THR A 121 -8.32 24.31 4.43
N LYS A 122 -8.68 23.32 5.26
CA LYS A 122 -9.12 23.50 6.65
C LYS A 122 -8.30 22.59 7.57
N GLY A 123 -7.99 23.10 8.76
CA GLY A 123 -7.17 22.42 9.78
C GLY A 123 -7.92 21.40 10.64
N GLU A 124 -8.65 20.47 10.03
CA GLU A 124 -9.48 19.50 10.75
C GLU A 124 -9.61 18.17 10.00
N VAL A 125 -9.53 17.08 10.77
CA VAL A 125 -9.81 15.70 10.34
C VAL A 125 -11.09 15.22 10.99
N VAL A 126 -12.02 14.73 10.18
CA VAL A 126 -13.27 14.09 10.63
C VAL A 126 -13.32 12.62 10.24
N ALA A 127 -14.18 11.86 10.92
CA ALA A 127 -14.40 10.45 10.60
C ALA A 127 -15.05 10.31 9.20
N PRO A 128 -14.43 9.57 8.26
CA PRO A 128 -14.94 9.40 6.90
C PRO A 128 -16.17 8.47 6.86
N ALA A 129 -16.32 7.61 7.86
CA ALA A 129 -17.44 6.68 8.03
C ALA A 129 -17.68 6.42 9.53
N ASP A 130 -18.68 5.61 9.84
CA ASP A 130 -18.80 5.02 11.18
C ASP A 130 -17.64 4.05 11.41
N CYS A 131 -16.85 4.28 12.45
CA CYS A 131 -15.60 3.53 12.67
C CYS A 131 -15.21 3.48 14.15
N THR A 132 -14.25 2.61 14.45
CA THR A 132 -13.53 2.59 15.73
C THR A 132 -12.14 3.18 15.51
N VAL A 133 -11.67 4.03 16.42
CA VAL A 133 -10.29 4.54 16.40
C VAL A 133 -9.36 3.41 16.81
N SER A 134 -8.63 2.82 15.87
CA SER A 134 -7.75 1.68 16.16
C SER A 134 -6.45 2.13 16.83
N VAL A 135 -5.83 3.19 16.31
CA VAL A 135 -4.60 3.76 16.86
C VAL A 135 -4.58 5.27 16.68
N ILE A 136 -4.01 5.98 17.65
CA ILE A 136 -3.67 7.40 17.51
C ILE A 136 -2.21 7.59 17.92
N TYR A 137 -1.42 8.20 17.05
CA TYR A 137 0.01 8.38 17.32
C TYR A 137 0.22 9.49 18.36
N PRO A 138 1.22 9.38 19.26
CA PRO A 138 1.45 10.38 20.31
C PRO A 138 1.66 11.82 19.80
N SER A 139 2.29 11.97 18.64
CA SER A 139 2.49 13.27 17.97
C SER A 139 1.28 13.74 17.16
N LEU A 140 0.17 12.99 17.17
CA LEU A 140 -1.12 13.33 16.53
C LEU A 140 -1.08 13.54 15.00
N HIS A 141 0.05 13.24 14.36
CA HIS A 141 0.20 13.32 12.91
C HIS A 141 -0.54 12.22 12.16
N ALA A 142 -0.91 11.12 12.81
CA ALA A 142 -1.58 10.01 12.14
C ALA A 142 -2.63 9.36 13.04
N VAL A 143 -3.67 8.84 12.40
CA VAL A 143 -4.74 8.08 13.04
C VAL A 143 -5.12 6.88 12.17
N GLY A 144 -5.19 5.71 12.80
CA GLY A 144 -5.76 4.51 12.22
C GLY A 144 -7.23 4.38 12.62
N LEU A 145 -8.06 3.99 11.67
CA LEU A 145 -9.49 3.78 11.84
C LEU A 145 -9.86 2.40 11.31
N GLU A 146 -10.71 1.69 12.03
CA GLU A 146 -11.32 0.43 11.59
C GLU A 146 -12.80 0.68 11.33
N LEU A 147 -13.24 0.52 10.08
CA LEU A 147 -14.63 0.68 9.69
C LEU A 147 -15.46 -0.53 10.13
N VAL A 148 -16.79 -0.35 10.19
CA VAL A 148 -17.72 -1.43 10.54
C VAL A 148 -17.62 -2.63 9.60
N ASP A 149 -17.21 -2.40 8.36
CA ASP A 149 -17.06 -3.43 7.34
C ASP A 149 -15.67 -4.10 7.36
N GLY A 150 -14.83 -3.79 8.36
CA GLY A 150 -13.48 -4.32 8.52
C GLY A 150 -12.39 -3.57 7.75
N THR A 151 -12.71 -2.51 7.01
CA THR A 151 -11.68 -1.72 6.31
C THR A 151 -10.79 -0.98 7.31
N GLU A 152 -9.47 -1.17 7.21
CA GLU A 152 -8.48 -0.42 7.98
C GLU A 152 -7.99 0.79 7.19
N LEU A 153 -8.35 1.99 7.64
CA LEU A 153 -7.87 3.26 7.09
C LEU A 153 -6.75 3.85 7.93
N LEU A 154 -5.76 4.44 7.26
CA LEU A 154 -4.76 5.31 7.86
C LEU A 154 -4.88 6.71 7.27
N ILE A 155 -5.04 7.70 8.14
CA ILE A 155 -4.98 9.12 7.79
C ILE A 155 -3.69 9.68 8.37
N HIS A 156 -2.79 10.16 7.50
CA HIS A 156 -1.49 10.71 7.88
C HIS A 156 -1.43 12.21 7.53
N VAL A 157 -1.58 13.09 8.51
CA VAL A 157 -1.67 14.55 8.35
C VAL A 157 -0.31 15.17 8.09
N GLY A 158 -0.08 15.55 6.84
CA GLY A 158 1.18 16.13 6.37
C GLY A 158 2.33 15.13 6.30
N ILE A 159 3.43 15.51 5.64
CA ILE A 159 4.62 14.68 5.49
C ILE A 159 5.66 15.09 6.54
N ASP A 160 6.30 14.11 7.17
CA ASP A 160 7.31 14.31 8.21
C ASP A 160 6.85 15.06 9.48
N THR A 161 5.55 15.33 9.63
CA THR A 161 4.94 16.08 10.74
C THR A 161 5.06 15.39 12.10
N VAL A 162 5.46 14.11 12.14
CA VAL A 162 5.89 13.42 13.38
C VAL A 162 6.96 14.23 14.14
N LYS A 163 7.85 14.94 13.42
CA LYS A 163 8.93 15.77 13.96
C LYS A 163 8.42 17.00 14.71
N LEU A 164 7.14 17.35 14.59
CA LEU A 164 6.51 18.42 15.37
C LEU A 164 6.22 17.99 16.80
N GLU A 165 6.28 16.69 17.12
CA GLU A 165 6.06 16.14 18.46
C GLU A 165 4.71 16.58 19.07
N GLY A 166 3.67 16.69 18.24
CA GLY A 166 2.32 17.09 18.66
C GLY A 166 2.10 18.60 18.74
N ARG A 167 3.10 19.43 18.47
CA ARG A 167 2.90 20.89 18.33
C ARG A 167 1.95 21.18 17.18
N HIS A 168 1.09 22.18 17.36
CA HIS A 168 0.05 22.61 16.41
C HIS A 168 -1.09 21.62 16.19
N PHE A 169 -1.10 20.48 16.87
CA PHE A 169 -2.19 19.51 16.82
C PHE A 169 -3.05 19.55 18.08
N LYS A 170 -4.30 19.15 17.94
CA LYS A 170 -5.27 18.98 19.01
C LYS A 170 -6.05 17.70 18.80
N LYS A 171 -6.06 16.85 19.82
CA LYS A 171 -6.79 15.59 19.85
C LYS A 171 -8.23 15.79 20.35
N TYR A 172 -9.18 15.08 19.75
CA TYR A 172 -10.59 15.06 20.16
C TYR A 172 -11.12 13.67 20.55
N VAL A 173 -10.37 12.61 20.26
CA VAL A 173 -10.76 11.20 20.47
C VAL A 173 -9.59 10.39 21.05
N GLU A 174 -9.89 9.25 21.64
CA GLU A 174 -8.92 8.27 22.15
C GLU A 174 -8.94 6.98 21.34
N ALA A 175 -7.86 6.19 21.42
CA ALA A 175 -7.86 4.84 20.85
C ALA A 175 -8.92 3.96 21.54
N GLY A 176 -9.66 3.20 20.75
CA GLY A 176 -10.80 2.38 21.18
C GLY A 176 -12.15 3.10 21.12
N ASP A 177 -12.19 4.42 20.86
CA ASP A 177 -13.44 5.15 20.74
C ASP A 177 -14.22 4.72 19.49
N LYS A 178 -15.52 4.51 19.66
CA LYS A 178 -16.46 4.31 18.54
C LYS A 178 -17.07 5.65 18.15
N ILE A 179 -16.80 6.08 16.93
CA ILE A 179 -17.20 7.40 16.44
C ILE A 179 -18.06 7.28 15.19
N LYS A 180 -18.94 8.26 15.00
CA LYS A 180 -19.85 8.34 13.85
C LYS A 180 -19.21 9.15 12.73
N LYS A 181 -19.62 8.89 11.49
CA LYS A 181 -19.28 9.71 10.33
C LYS A 181 -19.39 11.21 10.68
N GLY A 182 -18.38 11.99 10.30
CA GLY A 182 -18.29 13.43 10.55
C GLY A 182 -17.85 13.83 11.96
N SER A 183 -17.60 12.87 12.86
CA SER A 183 -17.06 13.17 14.19
C SER A 183 -15.64 13.72 14.06
N LYS A 184 -15.32 14.79 14.81
CA LYS A 184 -13.99 15.39 14.83
C LYS A 184 -12.99 14.45 15.49
N ILE A 185 -11.84 14.23 14.85
CA ILE A 185 -10.78 13.32 15.32
C ILE A 185 -9.57 14.14 15.77
N ILE A 186 -9.00 14.92 14.86
CA ILE A 186 -7.81 15.75 15.07
C ILE A 186 -8.07 17.13 14.48
N GLY A 187 -7.69 18.18 15.21
CA GLY A 187 -7.59 19.54 14.68
C GLY A 187 -6.13 19.94 14.61
N PHE A 188 -5.78 20.81 13.66
CA PHE A 188 -4.41 21.28 13.50
C PHE A 188 -4.33 22.71 12.95
N ASP A 189 -3.26 23.42 13.28
CA ASP A 189 -2.98 24.75 12.74
C ASP A 189 -2.20 24.64 11.44
N LEU A 190 -2.93 24.71 10.32
CA LEU A 190 -2.39 24.55 8.98
C LEU A 190 -1.33 25.62 8.65
N ASP A 191 -1.59 26.88 9.00
CA ASP A 191 -0.65 27.98 8.75
C ASP A 191 0.63 27.83 9.56
N ALA A 192 0.52 27.40 10.82
CA ALA A 192 1.68 27.20 11.68
C ALA A 192 2.56 26.05 11.19
N ILE A 193 1.95 24.93 10.77
CA ILE A 193 2.70 23.77 10.26
C ILE A 193 3.41 24.12 8.93
N GLN A 194 2.72 24.80 8.02
CA GLN A 194 3.32 25.25 6.75
C GLN A 194 4.47 26.25 6.97
N LYS A 195 4.35 27.15 7.97
CA LYS A 195 5.44 28.08 8.33
C LYS A 195 6.69 27.37 8.84
N GLU A 196 6.54 26.17 9.41
CA GLU A 196 7.67 25.33 9.79
C GLU A 196 8.26 24.52 8.63
N GLY A 197 7.66 24.63 7.43
CA GLY A 197 8.19 24.07 6.20
C GLY A 197 7.75 22.63 5.90
N TYR A 198 6.73 22.13 6.57
CA TYR A 198 6.18 20.79 6.30
C TYR A 198 5.17 20.81 5.16
N ASP A 199 5.17 19.77 4.33
CA ASP A 199 4.13 19.55 3.33
C ASP A 199 2.86 19.07 4.04
N MET A 200 1.72 19.67 3.67
CA MET A 200 0.41 19.33 4.23
C MET A 200 -0.36 18.31 3.40
N ALA A 201 0.22 17.77 2.32
CA ALA A 201 -0.33 16.60 1.67
C ALA A 201 -0.61 15.51 2.70
N THR A 202 -1.87 15.11 2.81
CA THR A 202 -2.39 14.22 3.85
C THR A 202 -2.87 12.93 3.19
N PRO A 203 -2.05 11.87 3.16
CA PRO A 203 -2.46 10.56 2.68
C PRO A 203 -3.63 9.99 3.48
N VAL A 204 -4.60 9.45 2.75
CA VAL A 204 -5.73 8.66 3.26
C VAL A 204 -5.68 7.33 2.51
N ILE A 205 -5.20 6.29 3.18
CA ILE A 205 -4.90 5.00 2.55
C ILE A 205 -5.61 3.86 3.28
N VAL A 206 -5.85 2.79 2.55
CA VAL A 206 -6.30 1.50 3.09
C VAL A 206 -5.09 0.61 3.32
N VAL A 207 -4.89 0.17 4.57
CA VAL A 207 -3.65 -0.51 5.02
C VAL A 207 -3.66 -2.01 4.74
N ASP A 208 -4.84 -2.61 4.59
CA ASP A 208 -5.00 -4.04 4.22
C ASP A 208 -5.72 -4.19 2.88
N SER A 209 -4.97 -4.56 1.85
CA SER A 209 -5.44 -4.67 0.47
C SER A 209 -5.71 -6.11 0.01
N GLU A 210 -5.54 -7.14 0.86
CA GLU A 210 -5.69 -8.54 0.39
C GLU A 210 -7.12 -8.86 -0.08
N GLN A 211 -8.13 -8.23 0.54
CA GLN A 211 -9.56 -8.40 0.23
C GLN A 211 -10.11 -7.32 -0.71
N ILE A 212 -9.26 -6.40 -1.17
CA ILE A 212 -9.66 -5.28 -2.03
C ILE A 212 -9.40 -5.65 -3.48
N ALA A 213 -10.44 -5.56 -4.30
CA ALA A 213 -10.36 -5.75 -5.74
C ALA A 213 -9.84 -4.48 -6.43
N ALA A 214 -10.38 -3.32 -6.04
CA ALA A 214 -10.04 -2.04 -6.63
C ALA A 214 -10.31 -0.89 -5.66
N ILE A 215 -9.52 0.19 -5.78
CA ILE A 215 -9.81 1.48 -5.18
C ILE A 215 -9.87 2.51 -6.30
N VAL A 216 -10.97 3.27 -6.37
CA VAL A 216 -11.19 4.28 -7.40
C VAL A 216 -11.27 5.66 -6.74
N PRO A 217 -10.21 6.49 -6.82
CA PRO A 217 -10.22 7.84 -6.29
C PRO A 217 -11.05 8.84 -7.11
N HIS A 218 -11.65 9.79 -6.41
CA HIS A 218 -12.33 10.95 -6.98
C HIS A 218 -11.43 12.19 -6.83
N TYR A 219 -10.70 12.53 -7.89
CA TYR A 219 -9.78 13.68 -7.89
C TYR A 219 -10.51 15.01 -8.10
N GLY A 220 -9.96 16.08 -7.52
CA GLY A 220 -10.54 17.43 -7.61
C GLY A 220 -10.69 18.10 -6.25
N GLU A 221 -11.61 19.06 -6.14
CA GLU A 221 -11.96 19.69 -4.87
C GLU A 221 -12.99 18.84 -4.13
N ALA A 222 -12.78 18.62 -2.84
CA ALA A 222 -13.72 17.94 -1.95
C ALA A 222 -13.91 18.76 -0.68
N ASP A 223 -15.15 18.95 -0.22
CA ASP A 223 -15.45 19.38 1.14
C ASP A 223 -15.69 18.15 2.04
N PHE A 224 -15.89 18.39 3.33
CA PHE A 224 -16.23 17.32 4.26
C PHE A 224 -17.45 16.52 3.78
N ALA A 225 -17.34 15.20 3.87
CA ALA A 225 -18.39 14.24 3.50
C ALA A 225 -18.66 14.08 1.99
N ASP A 226 -17.91 14.74 1.11
CA ASP A 226 -17.85 14.37 -0.31
C ASP A 226 -17.16 13.02 -0.49
N GLU A 227 -17.39 12.35 -1.62
CA GLU A 227 -16.79 11.04 -1.91
C GLU A 227 -15.30 11.21 -2.22
N LEU A 228 -14.45 10.51 -1.48
CA LEU A 228 -13.01 10.54 -1.66
C LEU A 228 -12.55 9.43 -2.59
N PHE A 229 -12.92 8.19 -2.27
CA PHE A 229 -12.69 7.04 -3.12
C PHE A 229 -13.67 5.92 -2.81
N THR A 230 -13.84 5.04 -3.79
CA THR A 230 -14.70 3.88 -3.70
C THR A 230 -13.85 2.60 -3.64
N ILE A 231 -14.19 1.69 -2.73
CA ILE A 231 -13.52 0.40 -2.55
C ILE A 231 -14.42 -0.71 -3.11
N GLY A 232 -13.93 -1.43 -4.12
CA GLY A 232 -14.51 -2.68 -4.58
C GLY A 232 -13.83 -3.86 -3.89
N ARG A 233 -14.61 -4.80 -3.35
CA ARG A 233 -14.11 -6.01 -2.68
C ARG A 233 -14.22 -7.26 -3.57
N LYS A 234 -13.32 -8.22 -3.34
CA LYS A 234 -13.31 -9.54 -4.01
C LYS A 234 -14.29 -10.51 -3.40
#